data_AF-A0A0V0J3G5-F1
#
_entry.id   AF-A0A0V0J3G5-F1
#
_cell.length_a   1.000
_cell.length_b   1.000
_cell.length_c   1.000
_cell.angle_alpha   90.00
_cell.angle_beta   90.00
_cell.angle_gamma   90.00
#
_symmetry.space_group_name_H-M   'P 1'
#
loop_
_entity.id
_entity.type
_entity.pdbx_description
1 polymer ?
#
loop_
_entity_poly.entity_id
_entity_poly.type
_entity_poly.pdbx_seq_one_letter_code
_entity_poly.pdbx_strand_id
1 'polypeptide(L)'
;MKVSLLLPELKVFTRAVSALGKLGDDLYFECGAGELSLRCVNSSRSAYAAAFFSTNFFEKASGLEDRDDTPRFKLTAKTCCRVFKPSVSWDKIVRKCRLQLDDSGNTLIVQFFQRHGLVKTYNLPTIDCESLEAVYNIADAFNHLAASSKVFAEITNNFRPTQTEVTLVIQDGECIFRNFIDDADFSAIVTHVPVSSSEFETYDFHEEAEVTFCQKDLRAAISFGETVGSPMVIHCGRPGKPLILTFTDDNRFSAHFVLATLPLTTGSRKRLETSAFSTNITTSISSEESTRRPTPSRSLPVRIW
;
A
#
# COMPACT_ATOMS: atom_id res chain seq x y z
N MET A 1 -0.84 -4.12 -27.53
CA MET A 1 0.11 -3.33 -26.72
C MET A 1 1.54 -3.78 -26.99
N LYS A 2 2.50 -2.84 -27.11
CA LYS A 2 3.93 -3.14 -27.19
C LYS A 2 4.75 -2.01 -26.57
N VAL A 3 5.45 -2.30 -25.47
CA VAL A 3 6.28 -1.35 -24.72
C VAL A 3 7.71 -1.85 -24.51
N SER A 4 8.64 -0.92 -24.32
CA SER A 4 10.07 -1.15 -24.15
C SER A 4 10.60 -0.43 -22.92
N LEU A 5 11.34 -1.15 -22.08
CA LEU A 5 11.93 -0.68 -20.83
C LEU A 5 13.46 -0.74 -20.94
N LEU A 6 14.15 0.34 -20.58
CA LEU A 6 15.58 0.29 -20.30
C LEU A 6 15.80 -0.24 -18.88
N LEU A 7 17.08 -0.41 -18.50
CA LEU A 7 17.42 -1.01 -17.21
C LEU A 7 16.87 -0.24 -15.99
N PRO A 8 16.94 1.10 -15.90
CA PRO A 8 16.38 1.83 -14.76
C PRO A 8 14.88 1.60 -14.58
N GLU A 9 14.11 1.68 -15.67
CA GLU A 9 12.66 1.53 -15.65
C GLU A 9 12.26 0.07 -15.45
N LEU A 10 13.03 -0.87 -15.98
CA LEU A 10 12.85 -2.28 -15.70
C LEU A 10 13.00 -2.60 -14.20
N LYS A 11 13.91 -1.94 -13.49
CA LYS A 11 14.06 -2.12 -12.04
C LYS A 11 12.80 -1.68 -11.29
N VAL A 12 12.28 -0.50 -11.62
CA VAL A 12 11.04 0.03 -11.03
C VAL A 12 9.86 -0.87 -11.35
N PHE A 13 9.67 -1.25 -12.62
CA PHE A 13 8.60 -2.15 -13.06
C PHE A 13 8.66 -3.52 -12.37
N THR A 14 9.84 -4.11 -12.31
CA THR A 14 10.07 -5.39 -11.63
C THR A 14 9.76 -5.31 -10.13
N ARG A 15 10.07 -4.17 -9.52
CA ARG A 15 9.76 -3.95 -8.12
C ARG A 15 8.27 -3.78 -7.89
N ALA A 16 7.56 -3.08 -8.77
CA ALA A 16 6.10 -3.01 -8.76
C ALA A 16 5.50 -4.43 -8.81
N VAL A 17 5.89 -5.24 -9.78
CA VAL A 17 5.45 -6.65 -9.90
C VAL A 17 5.70 -7.41 -8.60
N SER A 18 6.89 -7.26 -8.02
CA SER A 18 7.27 -7.95 -6.78
C SER A 18 6.48 -7.47 -5.56
N ALA A 19 6.18 -6.18 -5.46
CA ALA A 19 5.44 -5.59 -4.35
C ALA A 19 3.96 -5.95 -4.43
N LEU A 20 3.34 -5.76 -5.60
CA LEU A 20 1.94 -6.13 -5.85
C LEU A 20 1.73 -7.64 -5.68
N GLY A 21 2.70 -8.46 -6.12
CA GLY A 21 2.64 -9.92 -5.95
C GLY A 21 2.83 -10.42 -4.52
N LYS A 22 3.24 -9.57 -3.56
CA LYS A 22 3.20 -9.91 -2.12
C LYS A 22 1.82 -9.64 -1.50
N LEU A 23 1.05 -8.75 -2.11
CA LEU A 23 -0.25 -8.28 -1.65
C LEU A 23 -1.37 -9.21 -2.12
N GLY A 24 -1.32 -9.68 -3.37
CA GLY A 24 -2.35 -10.58 -3.91
C GLY A 24 -1.81 -11.58 -4.94
N ASP A 25 -2.66 -12.56 -5.25
CA ASP A 25 -2.29 -13.76 -6.03
C ASP A 25 -2.33 -13.55 -7.55
N ASP A 26 -3.08 -12.54 -8.00
CA ASP A 26 -3.25 -12.18 -9.41
C ASP A 26 -2.85 -10.72 -9.64
N LEU A 27 -2.15 -10.48 -10.76
CA LEU A 27 -1.83 -9.14 -11.27
C LEU A 27 -2.68 -8.86 -12.49
N TYR A 28 -3.44 -7.77 -12.42
CA TYR A 28 -4.30 -7.27 -13.48
C TYR A 28 -3.53 -6.22 -14.27
N PHE A 29 -3.47 -6.40 -15.57
CA PHE A 29 -2.82 -5.50 -16.52
C PHE A 29 -3.91 -4.79 -17.31
N GLU A 30 -3.87 -3.47 -17.32
CA GLU A 30 -4.75 -2.67 -18.16
C GLU A 30 -3.91 -1.72 -19.01
N CYS A 31 -4.11 -1.82 -20.32
CA CYS A 31 -3.44 -1.00 -21.33
C CYS A 31 -4.35 0.17 -21.71
N GLY A 32 -4.40 1.18 -20.85
CA GLY A 32 -5.24 2.37 -21.02
C GLY A 32 -4.65 3.42 -21.98
N ALA A 33 -5.40 4.51 -22.16
CA ALA A 33 -4.99 5.64 -22.99
C ALA A 33 -3.76 6.35 -22.38
N GLY A 34 -2.59 6.14 -22.99
CA GLY A 34 -1.34 6.78 -22.57
C GLY A 34 -0.65 6.16 -21.35
N GLU A 35 -1.17 5.07 -20.79
CA GLU A 35 -0.58 4.40 -19.63
C GLU A 35 -0.75 2.87 -19.62
N LEU A 36 0.20 2.19 -19.00
CA LEU A 36 0.07 0.79 -18.59
C LEU A 36 -0.12 0.75 -17.08
N SER A 37 -1.19 0.15 -16.60
CA SER A 37 -1.41 -0.04 -15.17
C SER A 37 -1.29 -1.50 -14.76
N LEU A 38 -0.68 -1.73 -13.59
CA LEU A 38 -0.66 -2.99 -12.88
C LEU A 38 -1.50 -2.84 -11.63
N ARG A 39 -2.47 -3.72 -11.42
CA ARG A 39 -3.35 -3.68 -10.26
C ARG A 39 -3.40 -5.02 -9.56
N CYS A 40 -3.68 -4.98 -8.27
CA CYS A 40 -3.75 -6.16 -7.42
C CYS A 40 -4.72 -5.90 -6.27
N VAL A 41 -5.44 -6.95 -5.87
CA VAL A 41 -6.28 -6.96 -4.66
C VAL A 41 -5.97 -8.23 -3.89
N ASN A 42 -5.92 -8.13 -2.57
CA ASN A 42 -5.73 -9.31 -1.73
C ASN A 42 -7.01 -10.16 -1.65
N SER A 43 -6.90 -11.38 -1.13
CA SER A 43 -8.02 -12.34 -1.07
C SER A 43 -9.20 -11.87 -0.22
N SER A 44 -8.94 -11.08 0.82
CA SER A 44 -9.96 -10.49 1.70
C SER A 44 -10.55 -9.17 1.16
N ARG A 45 -10.07 -8.66 0.02
CA ARG A 45 -10.41 -7.34 -0.53
C ARG A 45 -10.22 -6.18 0.47
N SER A 46 -9.30 -6.36 1.41
CA SER A 46 -8.93 -5.37 2.42
C SER A 46 -7.68 -4.58 2.07
N ALA A 47 -6.95 -4.99 1.02
CA ALA A 47 -5.82 -4.26 0.49
C ALA A 47 -5.88 -4.24 -1.04
N TYR A 48 -5.64 -3.07 -1.61
CA TYR A 48 -5.55 -2.83 -3.04
C TYR A 48 -4.23 -2.15 -3.36
N ALA A 49 -3.62 -2.48 -4.48
CA ALA A 49 -2.47 -1.75 -4.98
C ALA A 49 -2.57 -1.55 -6.49
N ALA A 50 -2.16 -0.38 -6.93
CA ALA A 50 -2.06 -0.03 -8.34
C ALA A 50 -0.75 0.71 -8.61
N ALA A 51 -0.09 0.36 -9.70
CA ALA A 51 1.05 1.09 -10.24
C ALA A 51 0.73 1.50 -11.67
N PHE A 52 0.86 2.78 -11.97
CA PHE A 52 0.53 3.41 -13.24
C PHE A 52 1.82 3.87 -13.90
N PHE A 53 2.06 3.44 -15.14
CA PHE A 53 3.25 3.78 -15.91
C PHE A 53 2.82 4.57 -17.14
N SER A 54 3.16 5.85 -17.17
CA SER A 54 2.90 6.72 -18.31
C SER A 54 3.71 6.29 -19.53
N THR A 55 3.27 6.62 -20.74
CA THR A 55 4.07 6.50 -21.97
C THR A 55 5.50 7.06 -21.83
N ASN A 56 5.68 8.13 -21.06
CA ASN A 56 7.00 8.74 -20.76
C ASN A 56 7.91 7.87 -19.90
N PHE A 57 7.37 6.85 -19.23
CA PHE A 57 8.16 5.84 -18.53
C PHE A 57 8.88 4.93 -19.52
N PHE A 58 8.31 4.65 -20.68
CA PHE A 58 8.85 3.68 -21.62
C PHE A 58 9.81 4.33 -22.61
N GLU A 59 10.85 3.60 -23.02
CA GLU A 59 11.72 4.03 -24.12
C GLU A 59 10.93 4.11 -25.44
N LYS A 60 10.01 3.16 -25.63
CA LYS A 60 9.07 3.10 -26.75
C LYS A 60 7.77 2.50 -26.25
N ALA A 61 6.65 3.13 -26.55
CA ALA A 61 5.32 2.62 -26.29
C ALA A 61 4.48 2.69 -27.57
N SER A 62 3.66 1.68 -27.80
CA SER A 62 2.72 1.60 -28.92
C SER A 62 1.53 0.72 -28.54
N GLY A 63 0.35 1.05 -29.07
CA GLY A 63 -0.89 0.37 -28.69
C GLY A 63 -1.29 0.61 -27.23
N LEU A 64 -0.99 1.81 -26.70
CA LEU A 64 -1.58 2.43 -25.51
C LEU A 64 -2.45 3.62 -25.94
N GLU A 65 -3.21 3.42 -27.02
CA GLU A 65 -4.08 4.44 -27.60
C GLU A 65 -5.46 4.34 -26.95
N ASP A 66 -6.19 5.44 -26.93
CA ASP A 66 -7.59 5.45 -26.51
C ASP A 66 -8.40 4.61 -27.51
N ARG A 67 -8.80 3.42 -27.08
CA ARG A 67 -9.59 2.47 -27.86
C ARG A 67 -10.76 2.06 -26.99
N ASP A 68 -11.92 1.94 -27.63
CA ASP A 68 -13.16 1.47 -26.98
C ASP A 68 -13.00 0.06 -26.35
N ASP A 69 -12.03 -0.71 -26.85
CA ASP A 69 -11.62 -2.02 -26.35
C ASP A 69 -10.17 -1.98 -25.82
N THR A 70 -9.99 -1.41 -24.63
CA THR A 70 -8.69 -1.40 -23.93
C THR A 70 -8.31 -2.82 -23.51
N PRO A 71 -7.15 -3.35 -23.94
CA PRO A 71 -6.74 -4.71 -23.56
C PRO A 71 -6.58 -4.84 -22.04
N ARG A 72 -7.34 -5.78 -21.47
CA ARG A 72 -7.35 -6.09 -20.04
C ARG A 72 -7.14 -7.58 -19.85
N PHE A 73 -6.10 -7.92 -19.11
CA PHE A 73 -5.79 -9.31 -18.83
C PHE A 73 -5.15 -9.46 -17.46
N LYS A 74 -5.27 -10.65 -16.89
CA LYS A 74 -4.59 -11.00 -15.64
C LYS A 74 -3.60 -12.14 -15.82
N LEU A 75 -2.59 -12.13 -14.97
CA LEU A 75 -1.59 -13.17 -14.82
C LEU A 75 -1.39 -13.48 -13.35
N THR A 76 -1.10 -14.73 -13.01
CA THR A 76 -0.76 -15.10 -11.64
C THR A 76 0.49 -14.34 -11.18
N ALA A 77 0.44 -13.74 -10.00
CA ALA A 77 1.55 -13.02 -9.39
C ALA A 77 2.80 -13.90 -9.30
N LYS A 78 2.64 -15.19 -8.99
CA LYS A 78 3.73 -16.18 -8.97
C LYS A 78 4.46 -16.28 -10.31
N THR A 79 3.73 -16.24 -11.43
CA THR A 79 4.32 -16.30 -12.77
C THR A 79 5.06 -15.02 -13.09
N CYS A 80 4.45 -13.85 -12.85
CA CYS A 80 5.08 -12.56 -13.06
C CYS A 80 6.34 -12.41 -12.20
N CYS A 81 6.26 -12.67 -10.89
CA CYS A 81 7.39 -12.61 -9.98
C CYS A 81 8.53 -13.55 -10.38
N ARG A 82 8.24 -14.72 -10.97
CA ARG A 82 9.28 -15.64 -11.48
C ARG A 82 9.97 -15.11 -12.74
N VAL A 83 9.21 -14.52 -13.65
CA VAL A 83 9.74 -13.97 -14.92
C VAL A 83 10.55 -12.71 -14.67
N PHE A 84 10.04 -11.82 -13.83
CA PHE A 84 10.69 -10.56 -13.49
C PHE A 84 11.69 -10.68 -12.35
N LYS A 85 11.94 -11.86 -11.77
CA LYS A 85 12.88 -12.01 -10.66
C LYS A 85 14.28 -11.49 -11.04
N PRO A 86 14.79 -10.40 -10.43
CA PRO A 86 16.14 -9.95 -10.68
C PRO A 86 17.14 -11.06 -10.30
N SER A 87 18.09 -11.33 -11.18
CA SER A 87 19.31 -12.07 -10.83
C SER A 87 20.44 -11.09 -10.56
N VAL A 88 21.42 -11.49 -9.76
CA VAL A 88 22.63 -10.71 -9.41
C VAL A 88 23.34 -10.15 -10.64
N SER A 89 23.22 -10.83 -11.78
CA SER A 89 23.84 -10.43 -13.04
C SER A 89 22.96 -9.58 -13.95
N TRP A 90 21.69 -9.29 -13.60
CA TRP A 90 20.78 -8.51 -14.46
C TRP A 90 21.35 -7.14 -14.82
N ASP A 91 21.89 -6.43 -13.83
CA ASP A 91 22.48 -5.10 -14.03
C ASP A 91 23.67 -5.11 -14.99
N LYS A 92 24.38 -6.25 -15.07
CA LYS A 92 25.50 -6.42 -15.97
C LYS A 92 25.04 -6.91 -17.34
N ILE A 93 24.06 -7.81 -17.40
CA ILE A 93 23.74 -8.58 -18.60
C ILE A 93 22.57 -7.97 -19.40
N VAL A 94 21.50 -7.54 -18.73
CA VAL A 94 20.27 -7.07 -19.37
C VAL A 94 20.46 -5.62 -19.83
N ARG A 95 20.13 -5.35 -21.08
CA ARG A 95 20.17 -4.01 -21.67
C ARG A 95 18.78 -3.39 -21.78
N LYS A 96 17.80 -4.22 -22.15
CA LYS A 96 16.44 -3.78 -22.47
C LYS A 96 15.46 -4.92 -22.23
N CYS A 97 14.26 -4.59 -21.81
CA CYS A 97 13.12 -5.50 -21.77
C CYS A 97 12.04 -5.01 -22.73
N ARG A 98 11.36 -5.93 -23.41
CA ARG A 98 10.19 -5.64 -24.24
C ARG A 98 9.02 -6.46 -23.75
N LEU A 99 7.87 -5.81 -23.61
CA LEU A 99 6.58 -6.42 -23.31
C LEU A 99 5.72 -6.23 -24.55
N GLN A 100 5.14 -7.31 -25.06
CA GLN A 100 4.26 -7.26 -26.22
C GLN A 100 3.10 -8.22 -26.00
N LEU A 101 1.88 -7.72 -26.13
CA LEU A 101 0.70 -8.56 -26.28
C LEU A 101 0.63 -9.02 -27.74
N ASP A 102 0.38 -10.29 -27.97
CA ASP A 102 0.19 -10.85 -29.31
C ASP A 102 -1.06 -10.30 -29.99
N ASP A 103 -1.17 -10.52 -31.30
CA ASP A 103 -2.30 -10.01 -32.09
C ASP A 103 -3.64 -10.65 -31.68
N SER A 104 -3.59 -11.83 -31.05
CA SER A 104 -4.78 -12.53 -30.54
C SER A 104 -5.20 -12.10 -29.13
N GLY A 105 -4.38 -11.31 -28.42
CA GLY A 105 -4.65 -10.89 -27.04
C GLY A 105 -4.40 -11.95 -25.96
N ASN A 106 -4.06 -13.18 -26.35
CA ASN A 106 -4.00 -14.36 -25.48
C ASN A 106 -2.62 -14.64 -24.89
N THR A 107 -1.57 -13.95 -25.34
CA THR A 107 -0.21 -14.20 -24.87
C THR A 107 0.58 -12.91 -24.68
N LEU A 108 1.04 -12.68 -23.45
CA LEU A 108 2.04 -11.66 -23.14
C LEU A 108 3.44 -12.23 -23.41
N ILE A 109 4.11 -11.67 -24.41
CA ILE A 109 5.48 -11.98 -24.79
C ILE A 109 6.42 -11.03 -24.04
N VAL A 110 7.27 -11.57 -23.17
CA VAL A 110 8.29 -10.82 -22.43
C VAL A 110 9.68 -11.19 -22.97
N GLN A 111 10.41 -10.22 -23.49
CA GLN A 111 11.74 -10.42 -24.08
C GLN A 111 12.81 -9.61 -23.33
N PHE A 112 13.80 -10.30 -22.78
CA PHE A 112 14.99 -9.68 -22.19
C PHE A 112 16.14 -9.71 -23.20
N PHE A 113 16.55 -8.54 -23.66
CA PHE A 113 17.70 -8.34 -24.53
C PHE A 113 18.96 -8.21 -23.69
N GLN A 114 19.90 -9.13 -23.89
CA GLN A 114 21.12 -9.27 -23.11
C GLN A 114 22.36 -8.91 -23.93
N ARG A 115 23.52 -8.80 -23.25
CA ARG A 115 24.81 -8.69 -23.94
C ARG A 115 25.05 -9.89 -24.87
N HIS A 116 25.89 -9.67 -25.88
CA HIS A 116 26.27 -10.68 -26.89
C HIS A 116 25.12 -11.17 -27.78
N GLY A 117 24.05 -10.38 -27.92
CA GLY A 117 22.94 -10.70 -28.82
C GLY A 117 21.98 -11.77 -28.30
N LEU A 118 22.14 -12.23 -27.06
CA LEU A 118 21.23 -13.18 -26.43
C LEU A 118 19.87 -12.52 -26.14
N VAL A 119 18.78 -13.22 -26.48
CA VAL A 119 17.42 -12.79 -26.18
C VAL A 119 16.69 -13.90 -25.44
N LYS A 120 16.27 -13.61 -24.20
CA LYS A 120 15.48 -14.54 -23.41
C LYS A 120 14.00 -14.19 -23.54
N THR A 121 13.21 -15.08 -24.13
CA THR A 121 11.79 -14.86 -24.39
C THR A 121 10.93 -15.74 -23.48
N TYR A 122 9.89 -15.15 -22.89
CA TYR A 122 8.85 -15.84 -22.13
C TYR A 122 7.50 -15.56 -22.76
N ASN A 123 6.75 -16.61 -23.05
CA ASN A 123 5.38 -16.52 -23.54
C ASN A 123 4.45 -16.86 -22.39
N LEU A 124 3.68 -15.87 -21.92
CA LEU A 124 2.81 -15.98 -20.77
C LEU A 124 1.36 -15.98 -21.26
N PRO A 125 0.65 -17.11 -21.18
CA PRO A 125 -0.78 -17.15 -21.49
C PRO A 125 -1.54 -16.19 -20.58
N THR A 126 -2.30 -15.28 -21.18
CA THR A 126 -3.12 -14.30 -20.47
C THR A 126 -4.50 -14.88 -20.18
N ILE A 127 -5.18 -14.28 -19.20
CA ILE A 127 -6.57 -14.59 -18.89
C ILE A 127 -7.34 -13.29 -18.99
N ASP A 128 -8.34 -13.23 -19.87
CA ASP A 128 -9.21 -12.05 -20.00
C ASP A 128 -9.93 -11.77 -18.68
N CYS A 129 -10.05 -10.48 -18.34
CA CYS A 129 -10.66 -10.06 -17.09
C CYS A 129 -11.31 -8.68 -17.18
N GLU A 130 -12.21 -8.40 -16.23
CA GLU A 130 -12.79 -7.07 -16.03
C GLU A 130 -11.79 -6.10 -15.39
N SER A 131 -12.11 -4.80 -15.43
CA SER A 131 -11.33 -3.77 -14.74
C SER A 131 -11.38 -3.98 -13.24
N LEU A 132 -10.21 -3.94 -12.60
CA LEU A 132 -10.12 -3.93 -11.14
C LEU A 132 -10.00 -2.48 -10.68
N GLU A 133 -11.08 -1.93 -10.12
CA GLU A 133 -11.12 -0.59 -9.57
C GLU A 133 -11.43 -0.61 -8.07
N ALA A 134 -10.77 0.26 -7.33
CA ALA A 134 -11.06 0.51 -5.93
C ALA A 134 -11.54 1.95 -5.79
N VAL A 135 -12.65 2.13 -5.06
CA VAL A 135 -13.19 3.45 -4.75
C VAL A 135 -12.49 3.98 -3.51
N TYR A 136 -11.62 4.96 -3.67
CA TYR A 136 -10.98 5.67 -2.57
C TYR A 136 -10.75 7.12 -2.97
N ASN A 137 -10.69 8.00 -1.97
CA ASN A 137 -10.44 9.41 -2.17
C ASN A 137 -9.32 9.86 -1.24
N ILE A 138 -8.25 10.42 -1.80
CA ILE A 138 -7.13 10.94 -1.02
C ILE A 138 -7.58 12.17 -0.21
N ALA A 139 -8.55 12.94 -0.70
CA ALA A 139 -9.07 14.12 -0.01
C ALA A 139 -9.91 13.80 1.24
N ASP A 140 -10.27 12.53 1.47
CA ASP A 140 -10.91 12.09 2.72
C ASP A 140 -9.89 12.01 3.88
N ALA A 141 -8.60 11.93 3.57
CA ALA A 141 -7.52 11.98 4.55
C ALA A 141 -7.23 13.43 4.94
N PHE A 142 -7.01 13.65 6.23
CA PHE A 142 -6.66 14.97 6.77
C PHE A 142 -5.24 15.01 7.32
N ASN A 143 -4.53 13.88 7.46
CA ASN A 143 -3.14 13.86 7.88
C ASN A 143 -2.26 13.29 6.76
N HIS A 144 -1.13 13.94 6.50
CA HIS A 144 -0.19 13.56 5.45
C HIS A 144 1.25 13.50 5.98
N LEU A 145 1.86 12.31 5.92
CA LEU A 145 3.23 12.09 6.37
C LEU A 145 4.08 11.65 5.17
N ALA A 146 5.14 12.39 4.85
CA ALA A 146 6.07 12.04 3.78
C ALA A 146 7.47 11.78 4.33
N ALA A 147 8.04 10.63 3.99
CA ALA A 147 9.44 10.33 4.29
C ALA A 147 9.98 9.28 3.31
N SER A 148 11.32 9.16 3.27
CA SER A 148 11.97 8.05 2.57
C SER A 148 11.43 6.70 3.05
N SER A 149 11.23 5.78 2.11
CA SER A 149 10.80 4.40 2.44
C SER A 149 11.74 3.68 3.40
N LYS A 150 13.01 4.12 3.49
CA LYS A 150 13.98 3.60 4.46
C LYS A 150 13.59 3.89 5.91
N VAL A 151 13.05 5.08 6.19
CA VAL A 151 12.57 5.46 7.53
C VAL A 151 11.46 4.51 7.97
N PHE A 152 10.47 4.27 7.09
CA PHE A 152 9.40 3.32 7.36
C PHE A 152 9.89 1.87 7.44
N ALA A 153 10.94 1.49 6.69
CA ALA A 153 11.56 0.17 6.82
C ALA A 153 12.22 0.01 8.20
N GLU A 154 12.95 1.01 8.68
CA GLU A 154 13.58 1.01 10.01
C GLU A 154 12.52 0.91 11.12
N ILE A 155 11.45 1.70 11.03
CA ILE A 155 10.31 1.63 11.94
C ILE A 155 9.73 0.20 11.95
N THR A 156 9.41 -0.34 10.78
CA THR A 156 8.76 -1.65 10.67
C THR A 156 9.66 -2.83 11.07
N ASN A 157 10.98 -2.66 11.08
CA ASN A 157 11.94 -3.68 11.53
C ASN A 157 11.94 -3.89 13.05
N ASN A 158 11.37 -2.96 13.83
CA ASN A 158 11.17 -3.14 15.27
C ASN A 158 10.05 -4.17 15.58
N PHE A 159 9.14 -4.42 14.64
CA PHE A 159 8.04 -5.37 14.84
C PHE A 159 8.43 -6.79 14.45
N ARG A 160 7.92 -7.77 15.21
CA ARG A 160 8.10 -9.19 14.93
C ARG A 160 7.60 -9.54 13.53
N PRO A 161 8.24 -10.50 12.82
CA PRO A 161 7.74 -10.97 11.53
C PRO A 161 6.34 -11.61 11.59
N THR A 162 5.95 -12.13 12.76
CA THR A 162 4.64 -12.76 12.99
C THR A 162 3.54 -11.76 13.33
N GLN A 163 3.89 -10.48 13.53
CA GLN A 163 2.91 -9.45 13.85
C GLN A 163 2.03 -9.20 12.62
N THR A 164 0.72 -9.24 12.81
CA THR A 164 -0.28 -9.13 11.74
C THR A 164 -0.64 -7.68 11.49
N GLU A 165 -0.89 -6.93 12.57
CA GLU A 165 -1.42 -5.57 12.53
C GLU A 165 -0.55 -4.59 13.33
N VAL A 166 -0.47 -3.36 12.82
CA VAL A 166 0.23 -2.26 13.47
C VAL A 166 -0.72 -1.08 13.55
N THR A 167 -0.68 -0.36 14.67
CA THR A 167 -1.41 0.88 14.87
C THR A 167 -0.46 2.07 14.69
N LEU A 168 -0.87 3.03 13.87
CA LEU A 168 -0.26 4.36 13.75
C LEU A 168 -1.08 5.37 14.54
N VAL A 169 -0.46 5.99 15.52
CA VAL A 169 -1.02 7.12 16.28
C VAL A 169 -0.33 8.39 15.78
N ILE A 170 -1.09 9.39 15.36
CA ILE A 170 -0.59 10.67 14.85
C ILE A 170 -1.01 11.75 15.82
N GLN A 171 -0.03 12.52 16.28
CA GLN A 171 -0.19 13.59 17.26
C GLN A 171 0.55 14.84 16.78
N ASP A 172 0.37 15.95 17.50
CA ASP A 172 1.12 17.16 17.23
C ASP A 172 2.62 16.94 17.54
N GLY A 173 3.47 17.15 16.54
CA GLY A 173 4.92 17.04 16.66
C GLY A 173 5.52 15.62 16.63
N GLU A 174 4.73 14.55 16.79
CA GLU A 174 5.22 13.16 16.70
C GLU A 174 4.16 12.16 16.24
N CYS A 175 4.61 11.02 15.71
CA CYS A 175 3.75 9.85 15.50
C CYS A 175 4.34 8.60 16.15
N ILE A 176 3.48 7.66 16.50
CA ILE A 176 3.85 6.44 17.23
C ILE A 176 3.35 5.24 16.46
N PHE A 177 4.27 4.34 16.10
CA PHE A 177 3.92 3.02 15.60
C PHE A 177 3.94 2.03 16.75
N ARG A 178 2.84 1.29 16.94
CA ARG A 178 2.72 0.26 17.98
C ARG A 178 2.16 -1.03 17.40
N ASN A 179 2.57 -2.17 17.95
CA ASN A 179 1.92 -3.42 17.55
C ASN A 179 0.49 -3.47 18.10
N PHE A 180 -0.43 -3.98 17.29
CA PHE A 180 -1.78 -4.26 17.76
C PHE A 180 -1.79 -5.58 18.54
N ILE A 181 -2.44 -5.59 19.70
CA ILE A 181 -2.57 -6.75 20.57
C ILE A 181 -4.06 -6.90 20.85
N ASP A 182 -4.60 -8.08 20.58
CA ASP A 182 -5.98 -8.40 20.94
C ASP A 182 -6.13 -8.40 22.47
N ASP A 183 -7.25 -7.87 22.97
CA ASP A 183 -7.54 -7.73 24.41
C ASP A 183 -7.49 -9.04 25.21
N ALA A 184 -7.40 -10.19 24.53
CA ALA A 184 -7.29 -11.51 25.13
C ALA A 184 -5.84 -11.93 25.48
N ASP A 185 -4.81 -11.25 24.98
CA ASP A 185 -3.41 -11.63 25.20
C ASP A 185 -2.69 -10.70 26.18
N PHE A 186 -2.83 -10.99 27.47
CA PHE A 186 -2.15 -10.28 28.55
C PHE A 186 -0.65 -10.56 28.64
N SER A 187 -0.12 -11.53 27.87
CA SER A 187 1.29 -11.89 27.86
C SER A 187 2.07 -11.24 26.71
N ALA A 188 1.36 -10.56 25.79
CA ALA A 188 1.95 -9.96 24.62
C ALA A 188 2.87 -8.79 24.99
N ILE A 189 4.04 -8.78 24.35
CA ILE A 189 5.00 -7.68 24.47
C ILE A 189 4.48 -6.51 23.62
N VAL A 190 4.31 -5.35 24.26
CA VAL A 190 3.98 -4.11 23.57
C VAL A 190 5.27 -3.46 23.07
N THR A 191 5.32 -3.18 21.77
CA THR A 191 6.40 -2.46 21.10
C THR A 191 5.89 -1.08 20.73
N HIS A 192 6.59 -0.03 21.17
CA HIS A 192 6.28 1.36 20.88
C HIS A 192 7.48 1.98 20.16
N VAL A 193 7.24 2.54 18.98
CA VAL A 193 8.25 3.23 18.18
C VAL A 193 7.77 4.67 17.97
N PRO A 194 8.13 5.61 18.87
CA PRO A 194 7.87 7.02 18.67
C PRO A 194 8.82 7.58 17.60
N VAL A 195 8.30 8.45 16.75
CA VAL A 195 9.02 9.08 15.65
C VAL A 195 8.67 10.56 15.64
N SER A 196 9.67 11.40 15.89
CA SER A 196 9.52 12.86 15.83
C SER A 196 9.13 13.31 14.43
N SER A 197 8.30 14.35 14.34
CA SER A 197 7.96 15.03 13.08
C SER A 197 9.21 15.48 12.29
N SER A 198 10.33 15.73 12.97
CA SER A 198 11.61 16.11 12.34
C SER A 198 12.25 15.01 11.49
N GLU A 199 11.85 13.75 11.65
CA GLU A 199 12.32 12.63 10.82
C GLU A 199 11.60 12.55 9.47
N PHE A 200 10.56 13.36 9.27
CA PHE A 200 9.76 13.39 8.05
C PHE A 200 10.16 14.56 7.15
N GLU A 201 10.12 14.32 5.85
CA GLU A 201 10.25 15.37 4.83
C GLU A 201 9.02 16.30 4.85
N THR A 202 7.85 15.75 5.19
CA THR A 202 6.63 16.51 5.41
C THR A 202 5.82 15.85 6.52
N TYR A 203 5.36 16.65 7.48
CA TYR A 203 4.48 16.24 8.56
C TYR A 203 3.31 17.23 8.61
N ASP A 204 2.29 16.98 7.79
CA ASP A 204 1.09 17.81 7.72
C ASP A 204 0.02 17.23 8.66
N PHE A 205 -0.01 17.78 9.87
CA PHE A 205 -0.90 17.37 10.95
C PHE A 205 -2.09 18.32 11.05
N HIS A 206 -3.30 17.75 11.06
CA HIS A 206 -4.54 18.50 11.22
C HIS A 206 -5.33 18.06 12.46
N GLU A 207 -5.49 16.75 12.67
CA GLU A 207 -6.25 16.19 13.80
C GLU A 207 -5.58 14.91 14.31
N GLU A 208 -5.70 14.60 15.60
CA GLU A 208 -5.22 13.32 16.13
C GLU A 208 -5.93 12.14 15.48
N ALA A 209 -5.16 11.12 15.09
CA ALA A 209 -5.69 9.93 14.44
C ALA A 209 -5.01 8.67 14.96
N GLU A 210 -5.79 7.59 15.11
CA GLU A 210 -5.29 6.28 15.52
C GLU A 210 -5.81 5.20 14.57
N VAL A 211 -4.99 4.77 13.61
CA VAL A 211 -5.41 3.80 12.59
C VAL A 211 -4.65 2.48 12.73
N THR A 212 -5.37 1.36 12.76
CA THR A 212 -4.78 0.00 12.79
C THR A 212 -4.95 -0.67 11.44
N PHE A 213 -3.89 -1.24 10.89
CA PHE A 213 -3.87 -1.83 9.54
C PHE A 213 -2.87 -2.98 9.43
N CYS A 214 -2.94 -3.73 8.33
CA CYS A 214 -2.11 -4.91 8.07
C CYS A 214 -0.63 -4.54 7.85
N GLN A 215 0.26 -5.09 8.69
CA GLN A 215 1.69 -4.87 8.60
C GLN A 215 2.30 -5.50 7.34
N LYS A 216 1.82 -6.68 6.94
CA LYS A 216 2.33 -7.37 5.74
C LYS A 216 2.12 -6.51 4.50
N ASP A 217 0.98 -5.85 4.40
CA ASP A 217 0.63 -5.02 3.26
C ASP A 217 1.41 -3.69 3.27
N LEU A 218 1.64 -3.10 4.46
CA LEU A 218 2.57 -1.98 4.62
C LEU A 218 3.99 -2.37 4.16
N ARG A 219 4.49 -3.55 4.57
CA ARG A 219 5.82 -4.03 4.14
C ARG A 219 5.89 -4.22 2.62
N ALA A 220 4.79 -4.60 1.97
CA ALA A 220 4.75 -4.70 0.51
C ALA A 220 4.95 -3.31 -0.13
N ALA A 221 4.24 -2.29 0.36
CA ALA A 221 4.37 -0.91 -0.09
C ALA A 221 5.76 -0.32 0.17
N ILE A 222 6.30 -0.44 1.39
CA ILE A 222 7.67 0.01 1.73
C ILE A 222 8.68 -0.61 0.78
N SER A 223 8.54 -1.92 0.50
CA SER A 223 9.46 -2.62 -0.38
C SER A 223 9.46 -2.00 -1.78
N PHE A 224 8.32 -1.54 -2.29
CA PHE A 224 8.26 -0.82 -3.57
C PHE A 224 9.11 0.46 -3.55
N GLY A 225 8.89 1.33 -2.57
CA GLY A 225 9.55 2.63 -2.51
C GLY A 225 11.07 2.60 -2.31
N GLU A 226 11.62 1.58 -1.65
CA GLU A 226 13.08 1.42 -1.48
C GLU A 226 13.87 1.41 -2.81
N THR A 227 13.28 0.86 -3.88
CA THR A 227 13.93 0.78 -5.20
C THR A 227 13.72 2.03 -6.03
N VAL A 228 12.57 2.66 -5.82
CA VAL A 228 12.11 3.81 -6.58
C VAL A 228 12.86 5.08 -6.17
N GLY A 229 13.19 5.20 -4.87
CA GLY A 229 13.87 6.37 -4.34
C GLY A 229 12.98 7.59 -4.11
N SER A 230 11.71 7.54 -4.54
CA SER A 230 10.69 8.54 -4.20
C SER A 230 10.25 8.41 -2.74
N PRO A 231 9.88 9.52 -2.08
CA PRO A 231 9.29 9.48 -0.75
C PRO A 231 7.96 8.71 -0.77
N MET A 232 7.71 7.96 0.29
CA MET A 232 6.39 7.39 0.55
C MET A 232 5.56 8.44 1.28
N VAL A 233 4.39 8.76 0.72
CA VAL A 233 3.42 9.64 1.39
C VAL A 233 2.30 8.79 1.96
N ILE A 234 2.08 8.90 3.26
CA ILE A 234 0.97 8.27 3.99
C ILE A 234 -0.14 9.29 4.12
N HIS A 235 -1.31 8.98 3.56
CA HIS A 235 -2.54 9.74 3.71
C HIS A 235 -3.48 8.95 4.61
N CYS A 236 -3.85 9.56 5.73
CA CYS A 236 -4.70 8.92 6.72
C CYS A 236 -5.70 9.90 7.34
N GLY A 237 -6.74 9.34 7.91
CA GLY A 237 -7.78 10.10 8.58
C GLY A 237 -8.39 9.28 9.70
N ARG A 238 -9.72 9.17 9.70
CA ARG A 238 -10.44 8.48 10.78
C ARG A 238 -10.28 6.95 10.71
N PRO A 239 -10.37 6.24 11.84
CA PRO A 239 -10.41 4.78 11.85
C PRO A 239 -11.61 4.25 11.07
N GLY A 240 -11.42 3.16 10.33
CA GLY A 240 -12.39 2.62 9.37
C GLY A 240 -12.35 3.29 8.00
N LYS A 241 -11.64 4.42 7.82
CA LYS A 241 -11.30 4.97 6.50
C LYS A 241 -9.98 4.38 6.00
N PRO A 242 -9.81 4.17 4.70
CA PRO A 242 -8.60 3.53 4.18
C PRO A 242 -7.35 4.37 4.43
N LEU A 243 -6.25 3.69 4.76
CA LEU A 243 -4.91 4.25 4.75
C LEU A 243 -4.39 4.19 3.32
N ILE A 244 -4.00 5.32 2.74
CA ILE A 244 -3.52 5.39 1.36
C ILE A 244 -2.04 5.73 1.38
N LEU A 245 -1.21 4.91 0.74
CA LEU A 245 0.22 5.12 0.58
C LEU A 245 0.48 5.44 -0.89
N THR A 246 1.11 6.59 -1.17
CA THR A 246 1.38 7.02 -2.55
C THR A 246 2.87 7.18 -2.81
N PHE A 247 3.25 6.86 -4.05
CA PHE A 247 4.58 7.08 -4.60
C PHE A 247 4.41 7.77 -5.95
N THR A 248 5.19 8.81 -6.22
CA THR A 248 5.13 9.57 -7.47
C THR A 248 6.53 9.90 -7.96
N ASP A 249 6.72 9.94 -9.28
CA ASP A 249 7.94 10.38 -9.95
C ASP A 249 7.56 11.17 -11.20
N ASP A 250 7.65 12.50 -11.12
CA ASP A 250 7.62 13.48 -12.22
C ASP A 250 6.86 13.05 -13.49
N ASN A 251 5.58 12.68 -13.34
CA ASN A 251 4.68 12.24 -14.42
C ASN A 251 5.12 10.99 -15.22
N ARG A 252 6.12 10.25 -14.74
CA ARG A 252 6.59 8.98 -15.33
C ARG A 252 5.82 7.80 -14.77
N PHE A 253 5.70 7.71 -13.45
CA PHE A 253 4.87 6.70 -12.82
C PHE A 253 4.24 7.22 -11.52
N SER A 254 3.15 6.59 -11.13
CA SER A 254 2.56 6.73 -9.80
C SER A 254 2.21 5.34 -9.25
N ALA A 255 2.18 5.19 -7.94
CA ALA A 255 1.68 3.98 -7.31
C ALA A 255 0.87 4.32 -6.06
N HIS A 256 -0.19 3.55 -5.85
CA HIS A 256 -1.12 3.68 -4.75
C HIS A 256 -1.25 2.32 -4.07
N PHE A 257 -1.06 2.28 -2.76
CA PHE A 257 -1.40 1.13 -1.91
C PHE A 257 -2.47 1.59 -0.94
N VAL A 258 -3.63 0.95 -0.99
CA VAL A 258 -4.82 1.30 -0.23
C VAL A 258 -5.09 0.17 0.74
N LEU A 259 -4.95 0.44 2.03
CA LEU A 259 -5.09 -0.54 3.10
C LEU A 259 -6.32 -0.23 3.93
N ALA A 260 -7.18 -1.21 4.15
CA ALA A 260 -8.28 -1.09 5.09
C ALA A 260 -7.73 -0.87 6.51
N THR A 261 -8.43 -0.02 7.27
CA THR A 261 -8.12 0.20 8.68
C THR A 261 -9.26 -0.36 9.54
N LEU A 262 -8.93 -0.82 10.74
CA LEU A 262 -9.94 -1.27 11.69
C LEU A 262 -10.83 -0.09 12.11
N PRO A 263 -12.16 -0.30 12.24
CA PRO A 263 -13.04 0.71 12.81
C PRO A 263 -12.72 0.90 14.30
N LEU A 264 -13.11 2.06 14.85
CA LEU A 264 -13.03 2.31 16.28
C LEU A 264 -13.83 1.24 17.05
N THR A 265 -13.15 0.37 17.78
CA THR A 265 -13.80 -0.50 18.75
C THR A 265 -14.11 0.32 20.00
N THR A 266 -15.24 0.03 20.65
CA THR A 266 -15.70 0.75 21.85
C THR A 266 -14.74 0.66 23.05
N GLY A 267 -13.72 -0.20 23.00
CA GLY A 267 -12.65 -0.31 23.99
C GLY A 267 -11.59 0.80 23.88
N SER A 268 -11.26 1.26 22.67
CA SER A 268 -10.23 2.30 22.45
C SER A 268 -10.67 3.69 22.94
N ARG A 269 -11.99 3.94 23.04
CA ARG A 269 -12.52 5.21 23.55
C ARG A 269 -12.12 5.48 25.01
N LYS A 270 -11.96 4.45 25.84
CA LYS A 270 -11.49 4.63 27.23
C LYS A 270 -10.02 5.01 27.32
N ARG A 271 -9.22 4.72 26.29
CA ARG A 271 -7.76 4.91 26.30
C ARG A 271 -7.36 6.32 25.85
N LEU A 272 -8.11 6.91 24.93
CA LEU A 272 -7.98 8.33 24.56
C LEU A 272 -8.40 9.27 25.70
N GLU A 273 -9.35 8.87 26.55
CA GLU A 273 -9.74 9.67 27.72
C GLU A 273 -8.77 9.52 28.91
N THR A 274 -7.97 8.45 29.00
CA THR A 274 -7.03 8.23 30.12
C THR A 274 -5.67 8.89 29.93
N SER A 275 -5.26 9.27 28.71
CA SER A 275 -4.02 10.05 28.51
C SER A 275 -4.20 11.55 28.75
N ALA A 276 -5.44 12.05 28.86
CA ALA A 276 -5.75 13.46 29.12
C ALA A 276 -5.85 13.81 30.64
N PHE A 277 -5.72 12.83 31.54
CA PHE A 277 -5.80 13.04 33.00
C PHE A 277 -4.53 12.56 33.71
N SER A 278 -3.41 13.22 33.46
CA SER A 278 -2.23 13.14 34.33
C SER A 278 -1.67 14.54 34.59
N THR A 279 -2.47 15.38 35.24
CA THR A 279 -1.93 16.52 35.98
C THR A 279 -2.81 16.82 37.21
N ASN A 280 -2.24 16.55 38.38
CA ASN A 280 -2.61 17.00 39.72
C ASN A 280 -3.97 16.54 40.30
N ILE A 281 -3.94 15.81 41.43
CA ILE A 281 -4.29 16.36 42.77
C ILE A 281 -4.29 15.25 43.83
N THR A 282 -3.67 15.62 44.94
CA THR A 282 -3.62 15.08 46.30
C THR A 282 -4.93 14.44 46.81
N THR A 283 -4.73 13.34 47.53
CA THR A 283 -5.64 12.65 48.43
C THR A 283 -6.60 13.55 49.22
N SER A 284 -7.91 13.31 49.07
CA SER A 284 -8.86 13.41 50.19
C SER A 284 -10.06 12.48 49.94
N ILE A 285 -10.42 11.76 51.00
CA ILE A 285 -11.47 10.75 51.10
C ILE A 285 -12.78 11.45 51.47
N SER A 286 -13.90 11.14 50.80
CA SER A 286 -15.17 10.74 51.45
C SER A 286 -16.40 10.72 50.51
N SER A 287 -17.30 9.79 50.88
CA SER A 287 -18.76 9.74 50.71
C SER A 287 -19.40 9.28 49.39
N GLU A 288 -20.11 8.15 49.55
CA GLU A 288 -21.10 7.51 48.68
C GLU A 288 -22.38 8.36 48.55
N GLU A 289 -23.04 8.34 47.38
CA GLU A 289 -24.51 8.21 47.31
C GLU A 289 -25.05 7.80 45.92
N SER A 290 -25.63 6.59 45.88
CA SER A 290 -26.95 6.19 45.37
C SER A 290 -27.55 6.69 44.03
N THR A 291 -27.73 5.70 43.13
CA THR A 291 -28.89 5.37 42.27
C THR A 291 -29.57 6.42 41.34
N ARG A 292 -29.69 6.07 40.04
CA ARG A 292 -30.96 5.75 39.34
C ARG A 292 -30.78 5.44 37.84
N ARG A 293 -31.37 4.33 37.40
CA ARG A 293 -31.84 4.01 36.02
C ARG A 293 -33.30 4.48 35.90
N PRO A 294 -33.91 4.75 34.71
CA PRO A 294 -34.18 3.69 33.71
C PRO A 294 -34.42 4.05 32.21
N THR A 295 -33.92 3.19 31.30
CA THR A 295 -34.61 2.49 30.16
C THR A 295 -35.24 3.32 28.98
N PRO A 296 -35.80 2.69 27.89
CA PRO A 296 -35.15 2.67 26.57
C PRO A 296 -36.07 3.09 25.39
N SER A 297 -35.52 3.33 24.20
CA SER A 297 -36.21 3.26 22.88
C SER A 297 -35.25 3.74 21.78
N ARG A 298 -35.33 3.38 20.49
CA ARG A 298 -35.98 2.33 19.70
C ARG A 298 -35.45 2.52 18.26
N SER A 299 -34.77 1.50 17.72
CA SER A 299 -34.64 1.04 16.32
C SER A 299 -35.09 1.99 15.16
N LEU A 300 -34.25 2.41 14.19
CA LEU A 300 -33.89 1.79 12.86
C LEU A 300 -33.32 2.93 11.94
N PRO A 301 -32.76 2.71 10.71
CA PRO A 301 -32.36 1.49 10.00
C PRO A 301 -30.88 1.45 9.56
N VAL A 302 -30.44 0.29 9.08
CA VAL A 302 -29.09 -0.01 8.57
C VAL A 302 -28.94 0.46 7.12
N ARG A 303 -27.87 1.23 6.82
CA ARG A 303 -27.34 1.43 5.46
C ARG A 303 -26.06 0.64 5.31
N ILE A 304 -26.01 -0.10 4.21
CA ILE A 304 -24.95 -1.00 3.78
C ILE A 304 -23.95 -0.18 2.95
N TRP A 305 -22.66 -0.52 3.09
CA TRP A 305 -21.54 -0.03 2.28
C TRP A 305 -21.76 -0.25 0.78
#